data_AF-A0A7R8UJC2-F1
#
_entry.id   AF-A0A7R8UJC2-F1
#
_cell.length_a   1.000
_cell.length_b   1.000
_cell.length_c   1.000
_cell.angle_alpha   90.00
_cell.angle_beta   90.00
_cell.angle_gamma   90.00
#
_symmetry.space_group_name_H-M   'P 1'
#
loop_
_entity.id
_entity.type
_entity.pdbx_description
1 polymer ?
#
loop_
_entity_poly.entity_id
_entity_poly.type
_entity_poly.pdbx_seq_one_letter_code
_entity_poly.pdbx_strand_id
1 'polypeptide(L)' 'MKGICVLLFLSIIAVVLCDDELKPCGNIKSGDFIANKANPQFFFVCVNGWMMELKCSKYVNFDPIYDICTHHTAVEEE' A
#
# COMPACT_ATOMS: atom_id res chain seq x y z
N MET A 1 -5.81 6.18 -8.57
CA MET A 1 -6.16 4.76 -8.80
C MET A 1 -7.08 4.67 -10.00
N LYS A 2 -6.52 4.50 -11.21
CA LYS A 2 -7.25 4.25 -12.46
C LYS A 2 -6.37 3.31 -13.28
N GLY A 3 -6.32 2.04 -12.87
CA GLY A 3 -5.87 0.99 -13.79
C GLY A 3 -6.96 0.87 -14.85
N ILE A 4 -6.60 1.05 -16.12
CA ILE A 4 -7.53 0.85 -17.23
C ILE A 4 -7.53 -0.66 -17.48
N CYS A 5 -8.61 -1.34 -17.13
CA CYS A 5 -8.83 -2.72 -17.55
C CYS A 5 -9.60 -2.70 -18.85
N VAL A 6 -9.01 -3.25 -19.92
CA VAL A 6 -9.67 -3.37 -21.22
C VAL A 6 -10.18 -4.80 -21.37
N LEU A 7 -11.45 -4.92 -21.76
CA LEU A 7 -12.07 -6.19 -22.14
C LEU A 7 -11.86 -6.40 -23.64
N LEU A 8 -11.07 -7.41 -24.01
CA LEU A 8 -10.97 -7.86 -25.39
C LEU A 8 -11.74 -9.17 -25.56
N PHE A 9 -12.66 -9.19 -26.52
CA PHE A 9 -13.37 -10.41 -26.93
C PHE A 9 -12.66 -11.00 -28.14
N LEU A 10 -11.85 -12.05 -27.92
CA LEU A 10 -11.32 -12.85 -29.01
C LEU A 10 -12.27 -14.02 -29.24
N SER A 11 -13.06 -13.90 -30.31
CA SER A 11 -13.99 -14.90 -30.83
C SER A 11 -15.16 -15.27 -29.89
N ILE A 12 -14.91 -15.77 -28.67
CA ILE A 12 -15.90 -15.99 -27.57
C ILE A 12 -15.21 -15.85 -26.18
N ILE A 13 -13.89 -15.65 -26.15
CA ILE A 13 -13.09 -15.61 -24.91
C ILE A 13 -12.96 -14.14 -24.48
N ALA A 14 -13.40 -13.84 -23.26
CA ALA A 14 -13.15 -12.56 -22.62
C ALA A 14 -11.75 -12.57 -22.01
N VAL A 15 -10.85 -11.74 -22.53
CA VAL A 15 -9.52 -11.50 -21.97
C VAL A 15 -9.55 -10.16 -21.24
N VAL A 16 -9.29 -10.19 -19.94
CA VAL A 16 -9.12 -9.00 -19.11
C VAL A 16 -7.66 -8.61 -19.15
N LEU A 17 -7.33 -7.53 -19.85
CA LEU A 17 -5.99 -6.94 -19.80
C LEU A 17 -6.03 -5.78 -18.80
N CYS A 18 -5.42 -5.98 -17.64
CA CYS A 18 -5.14 -4.89 -16.70
C CYS A 18 -3.62 -4.63 -16.76
N ASP A 19 -3.24 -3.37 -16.93
CA ASP A 19 -1.84 -2.96 -16.85
C ASP A 19 -1.39 -3.05 -15.39
N ASP A 20 -0.77 -4.17 -15.03
CA ASP A 20 -0.29 -4.49 -13.67
C ASP A 20 1.09 -3.86 -13.37
N GLU A 21 1.63 -3.01 -14.26
CA GLU A 21 2.90 -2.30 -14.04
C GLU A 21 2.75 -1.03 -13.19
N LEU A 22 1.63 -0.86 -12.49
CA LEU A 22 1.56 0.13 -11.42
C LEU A 22 2.30 -0.41 -10.20
N LYS A 23 3.61 -0.19 -10.16
CA LYS A 23 4.40 -0.25 -8.92
C LYS A 23 3.56 0.45 -7.83
N PRO A 24 3.09 -0.26 -6.78
CA PRO A 24 2.17 0.32 -5.80
C PRO A 24 2.79 1.51 -5.06
N CYS A 25 4.13 1.55 -5.01
CA CYS A 25 4.90 2.69 -4.53
C CYS A 25 5.21 3.73 -5.62
N GLY A 26 5.08 3.41 -6.91
CA GLY A 26 5.28 4.34 -8.03
C GLY A 26 6.62 5.09 -7.93
N ASN A 27 6.53 6.40 -7.63
CA ASN A 27 7.66 7.33 -7.46
C ASN A 27 8.07 7.57 -5.99
N ILE A 28 7.48 6.87 -5.03
CA ILE A 28 7.84 6.93 -3.61
C ILE A 28 9.25 6.39 -3.43
N LYS A 29 10.06 7.02 -2.57
CA LYS A 29 11.46 6.62 -2.40
C LYS A 29 11.53 5.26 -1.72
N SER A 30 12.54 4.49 -2.11
CA SER A 30 12.85 3.25 -1.40
C SER A 30 13.21 3.58 0.05
N GLY A 31 12.53 2.96 1.00
CA GLY A 31 12.67 3.21 2.43
C GLY A 31 11.57 4.06 3.05
N ASP A 32 10.71 4.69 2.25
CA ASP A 32 9.56 5.42 2.79
C ASP A 32 8.51 4.44 3.34
N PHE A 33 7.86 4.84 4.43
CA PHE A 33 6.80 4.09 5.08
C PHE A 33 5.41 4.67 4.75
N ILE A 34 4.41 3.78 4.69
CA ILE A 34 3.03 4.13 4.36
C ILE A 34 2.10 3.46 5.36
N ALA A 35 1.29 4.25 6.06
CA ALA A 35 0.31 3.72 7.01
C ALA A 35 -0.76 2.88 6.31
N ASN A 36 -1.11 1.73 6.89
CA ASN A 36 -2.27 0.97 6.46
C ASN A 36 -3.53 1.57 7.10
N LYS A 37 -4.36 2.23 6.28
CA LYS A 37 -5.61 2.87 6.73
C LYS A 37 -6.68 1.88 7.22
N ALA A 38 -6.61 0.62 6.80
CA ALA A 38 -7.57 -0.41 7.20
C ALA A 38 -7.18 -1.07 8.53
N ASN A 39 -5.88 -1.21 8.81
CA ASN A 39 -5.40 -1.79 10.05
C ASN A 39 -4.12 -1.08 10.53
N PRO A 40 -4.17 -0.26 11.59
CA PRO A 40 -3.03 0.52 12.05
C PRO A 40 -1.91 -0.34 12.67
N GLN A 41 -2.13 -1.63 12.92
CA GLN A 41 -1.06 -2.55 13.32
C GLN A 41 -0.16 -2.92 12.12
N PHE A 42 -0.61 -2.70 10.89
CA PHE A 42 0.15 -2.97 9.68
C PHE A 42 0.58 -1.65 9.03
N PHE A 43 1.67 -1.70 8.30
CA PHE A 43 2.20 -0.59 7.51
C PHE A 43 2.95 -1.16 6.32
N PHE A 44 3.28 -0.32 5.35
CA PHE A 44 4.02 -0.74 4.18
C PHE A 44 5.35 -0.01 4.11
N VAL A 45 6.36 -0.69 3.56
CA VAL A 45 7.63 -0.07 3.16
C VAL A 45 7.80 -0.22 1.66
N CYS A 46 8.25 0.86 1.04
CA CYS A 46 8.59 0.85 -0.38
C CYS A 46 10.02 0.35 -0.59
N VAL A 47 10.20 -0.70 -1.40
CA VAL A 47 11.53 -1.21 -1.76
C VAL A 47 11.60 -1.41 -3.27
N ASN A 48 12.46 -0.63 -3.94
CA ASN A 48 12.62 -0.64 -5.41
C ASN A 48 11.29 -0.45 -6.19
N GLY A 49 10.34 0.28 -5.59
CA GLY A 49 9.01 0.53 -6.12
C GLY A 49 7.96 -0.54 -5.80
N TRP A 50 8.34 -1.60 -5.08
CA TRP A 50 7.42 -2.59 -4.55
C TRP A 50 6.97 -2.22 -3.14
N MET A 51 5.71 -2.48 -2.84
CA MET A 51 5.13 -2.26 -1.51
C MET A 51 5.22 -3.57 -0.73
N MET A 52 5.94 -3.58 0.39
CA MET A 52 6.03 -4.73 1.30
C MET A 52 5.22 -4.44 2.55
N GLU A 53 4.27 -5.30 2.87
CA GLU A 53 3.51 -5.19 4.11
C GLU A 53 4.34 -5.68 5.31
N LEU A 54 4.31 -4.89 6.37
CA LEU A 54 4.96 -5.14 7.65
C LEU A 54 3.93 -5.02 8.76
N LYS A 55 4.19 -5.71 9.86
CA LYS A 55 3.33 -5.72 11.04
C LYS A 55 4.12 -5.22 12.25
N CYS A 56 3.55 -4.26 12.95
CA CYS A 56 4.03 -3.86 14.27
C CYS A 56 3.90 -5.01 15.28
N SER A 57 4.73 -4.96 16.32
CA SER A 57 4.62 -5.90 17.46
C SER A 57 3.23 -5.87 18.10
N LYS A 58 2.96 -6.85 18.97
CA LYS A 58 1.66 -6.93 19.64
C LYS A 58 1.41 -5.65 20.46
N TYR A 59 0.18 -5.13 20.38
CA TYR A 59 -0.30 -3.97 21.14
C TYR A 59 0.27 -2.60 20.74
N VAL A 60 1.04 -2.51 19.65
CA VAL A 60 1.53 -1.24 19.10
C VAL A 60 1.05 -1.06 17.67
N ASN A 61 0.85 0.19 17.28
CA ASN A 61 0.39 0.61 15.96
C ASN A 61 1.46 1.46 15.28
N PHE A 62 1.44 1.49 13.95
CA PHE A 62 2.34 2.33 13.17
C PHE A 62 1.90 3.79 13.23
N ASP A 63 2.81 4.66 13.62
CA ASP A 63 2.66 6.11 13.63
C ASP A 63 3.40 6.71 12.42
N PRO A 64 2.67 7.22 11.40
CA PRO A 64 3.26 7.79 10.19
C PRO A 64 3.90 9.16 10.38
N ILE A 65 3.72 9.81 11.54
CA ILE A 65 4.36 11.11 11.82
C ILE A 65 5.83 10.91 12.19
N TYR A 66 6.10 9.86 12.95
CA TYR A 66 7.43 9.55 13.47
C TYR A 66 8.07 8.32 12.81
N ASP A 67 7.36 7.63 11.92
CA ASP A 67 7.77 6.38 11.27
C ASP A 67 8.17 5.27 12.26
N ILE A 68 7.40 5.12 13.35
CA ILE A 68 7.66 4.12 14.40
C ILE A 68 6.41 3.34 14.78
N CYS A 69 6.60 2.13 15.32
CA CYS A 69 5.53 1.42 16.01
C CYS A 69 5.47 1.87 17.48
N THR A 70 4.35 2.44 17.91
CA THR A 70 4.16 2.96 19.27
C THR A 70 2.76 2.67 19.82
N HIS A 71 2.56 2.93 21.11
CA HIS A 71 1.25 2.84 21.75
C HIS A 71 0.37 4.06 21.46
N HIS A 72 0.93 5.15 20.91
CA HIS A 72 0.16 6.28 20.47
C HIS A 72 -0.68 5.88 19.25
N THR A 73 -1.99 5.77 19.44
CA THR A 73 -2.94 5.85 18.33
C THR A 73 -2.71 7.21 17.69
N ALA A 74 -2.38 7.24 16.38
CA ALA A 74 -2.32 8.49 15.61
C ALA A 74 -3.52 9.36 16.02
N VAL A 75 -3.23 10.43 16.76
CA VAL A 75 -4.26 11.31 17.30
C VAL A 75 -4.82 12.04 16.10
N GLU A 76 -6.11 11.87 15.84
CA GLU A 76 -6.84 12.78 14.95
C GLU A 76 -6.73 14.18 15.58
N GLU A 77 -5.94 15.07 14.99
CA GLU A 77 -6.05 16.50 15.29
C GLU A 77 -7.38 16.99 14.67
N GLU A 78 -8.26 17.50 15.53
CA GLU A 78 -9.59 18.08 15.23
C GLU A 78 -9.54 19.30 14.29
#